data_AF-A0A401M366-F1
#
_entry.id   AF-A0A401M366-F1
#
_cell.length_a   1.000
_cell.length_b   1.000
_cell.length_c   1.000
_cell.angle_alpha   90.00
_cell.angle_beta   90.00
_cell.angle_gamma   90.00
#
_symmetry.space_group_name_H-M   'P 1'
#
loop_
_entity.id
_entity.type
_entity.pdbx_description
1 polymer ?
#
loop_
_entity_poly.entity_id
_entity_poly.type
_entity_poly.pdbx_seq_one_letter_code
_entity_poly.pdbx_strand_id
1 'polypeptide(L)'
;MLIVMTARYCSLAQQPAPAFAAGLAAERLSALIGGSRMWVNSTVLHYYFFDDDTDGSVIAVPGTGATRRVSWAGAKEQQDVVRECFQEWQDLGIGGSFAEVGDRSEAELRIGFQLGDGSWSTVGKDALRVGLHERTMNFGWDLTAPGERGTALHEIGHALGMLHEHQSPFAGIHWDDEAVYADLAGPPNFWNRDRTFFNILRKLDRDEVNGSVWDPHSIMQYPFSSGLILEPEQYRAGLHPPGTLSAADKEFVLRWYPPAVPPRPPALVPFRSAPLGLGPGEQADFVVEPPETREYTVGTFGDSDTVVVVFEERDGEPRYLTGQDDGGTPRNATIKAHLVKGRRYFVRVRLYSGWGSGETAVMCW
;
A
#
# COMPACT_ATOMS: atom_id res chain seq x y z
N MET A 1 -24.54 -19.85 -25.95
CA MET A 1 -23.24 -20.34 -25.45
C MET A 1 -22.61 -19.16 -24.74
N LEU A 2 -22.87 -19.00 -23.44
CA LEU A 2 -22.21 -17.98 -22.63
C LEU A 2 -20.75 -18.40 -22.55
N ILE A 3 -19.86 -17.58 -23.12
CA ILE A 3 -18.43 -17.71 -22.88
C ILE A 3 -18.27 -17.45 -21.39
N VAL A 4 -17.97 -18.49 -20.62
CA VAL A 4 -17.49 -18.34 -19.24
C VAL A 4 -16.15 -17.61 -19.39
N MET A 5 -16.16 -16.29 -19.27
CA MET A 5 -14.93 -15.52 -19.10
C MET A 5 -14.39 -15.90 -17.73
N THR A 6 -13.37 -16.76 -17.68
CA THR A 6 -12.65 -17.06 -16.45
C THR A 6 -11.92 -15.80 -16.00
N ALA A 7 -12.30 -15.28 -14.84
CA ALA A 7 -11.75 -14.05 -14.29
C ALA A 7 -10.27 -14.23 -13.91
N ARG A 8 -9.50 -13.16 -14.13
CA ARG A 8 -8.12 -13.04 -13.65
C ARG A 8 -8.14 -12.30 -12.32
N TYR A 9 -7.39 -12.81 -11.36
CA TYR A 9 -7.36 -12.25 -10.01
C TYR A 9 -5.97 -11.75 -9.66
N CYS A 10 -5.91 -10.67 -8.88
CA CYS A 10 -4.67 -10.22 -8.26
C CYS A 10 -4.19 -11.26 -7.23
N SER A 11 -2.88 -11.43 -7.10
CA SER A 11 -2.27 -12.35 -6.13
C SER A 11 -1.31 -11.62 -5.22
N LEU A 12 -1.80 -11.12 -4.09
CA LEU A 12 -0.97 -10.50 -3.08
C LEU A 12 0.07 -11.51 -2.57
N ALA A 13 1.32 -11.06 -2.50
CA ALA A 13 2.38 -11.82 -1.85
C ALA A 13 2.09 -11.90 -0.35
N GLN A 14 2.21 -13.09 0.23
CA GLN A 14 2.05 -13.27 1.67
C GLN A 14 3.25 -12.65 2.39
N GLN A 15 3.01 -11.54 3.08
CA GLN A 15 3.99 -10.92 3.97
C GLN A 15 3.82 -11.45 5.40
N PRO A 16 4.91 -11.53 6.18
CA PRO A 16 4.80 -11.79 7.61
C PRO A 16 3.92 -10.73 8.28
N ALA A 17 3.01 -11.16 9.16
CA ALA A 17 2.19 -10.22 9.92
C ALA A 17 3.10 -9.31 10.77
N PRO A 18 2.80 -8.01 10.87
CA PRO A 18 3.51 -7.12 11.78
C PRO A 18 3.39 -7.64 13.23
N ALA A 19 4.51 -7.59 13.95
CA ALA A 19 4.57 -8.01 15.34
C ALA A 19 4.30 -6.80 16.25
N PHE A 20 3.16 -6.81 16.95
CA PHE A 20 2.81 -5.77 17.93
C PHE A 20 3.11 -6.23 19.36
N ALA A 21 3.22 -5.26 20.28
CA ALA A 21 3.37 -5.55 21.70
C ALA A 21 2.20 -6.40 22.24
N ALA A 22 2.50 -7.36 23.11
CA ALA A 22 1.47 -8.19 23.74
C ALA A 22 0.68 -7.39 24.80
N GLY A 23 -0.61 -7.71 24.95
CA GLY A 23 -1.47 -7.12 26.00
C GLY A 23 -1.97 -5.70 25.71
N LEU A 24 -1.90 -5.25 24.45
CA LEU A 24 -2.49 -3.99 24.02
C LEU A 24 -4.01 -4.00 24.20
N ALA A 25 -4.58 -2.85 24.58
CA ALA A 25 -6.01 -2.63 24.52
C ALA A 25 -6.50 -2.73 23.07
N ALA A 26 -7.72 -3.26 22.86
CA ALA A 26 -8.25 -3.54 21.52
C ALA A 26 -8.23 -2.31 20.60
N GLU A 27 -8.61 -1.14 21.10
CA GLU A 27 -8.62 0.11 20.32
C GLU A 27 -7.21 0.54 19.89
N ARG A 28 -6.19 0.32 20.74
CA ARG A 28 -4.78 0.63 20.41
C ARG A 28 -4.24 -0.33 19.35
N LEU A 29 -4.51 -1.62 19.51
CA LEU A 29 -4.11 -2.63 18.53
C LEU A 29 -4.76 -2.37 17.17
N SER A 30 -6.05 -2.01 17.17
CA SER A 30 -6.80 -1.68 15.96
C SER A 30 -6.16 -0.52 15.17
N ALA A 31 -5.84 0.58 15.87
CA ALA A 31 -5.20 1.74 15.26
C ALA A 31 -3.81 1.43 14.67
N LEU A 32 -3.03 0.60 15.35
CA LEU A 32 -1.71 0.15 14.88
C LEU A 32 -1.83 -0.74 13.64
N ILE A 33 -2.74 -1.72 13.65
CA ILE A 33 -2.99 -2.60 12.50
C ILE A 33 -3.38 -1.78 11.28
N GLY A 34 -4.39 -0.91 11.41
CA GLY A 34 -4.88 -0.09 10.30
C GLY A 34 -3.84 0.90 9.78
N GLY A 35 -3.03 1.50 10.66
CA GLY A 35 -2.08 2.55 10.30
C GLY A 35 -0.71 2.05 9.82
N SER A 36 -0.25 0.89 10.29
CA SER A 36 1.13 0.42 10.10
C SER A 36 1.56 0.27 8.64
N ARG A 37 0.63 -0.03 7.73
CA ARG A 37 0.87 -0.16 6.29
C ARG A 37 0.77 1.16 5.51
N MET A 38 0.12 2.17 6.08
CA MET A 38 -0.21 3.41 5.37
C MET A 38 1.02 4.32 5.28
N TRP A 39 1.14 5.06 4.17
CA TRP A 39 2.14 6.13 4.06
C TRP A 39 1.79 7.29 4.97
N VAL A 40 2.78 8.06 5.43
CA VAL A 40 2.50 9.36 6.06
C VAL A 40 2.03 10.35 4.98
N ASN A 41 1.18 11.30 5.35
CA ASN A 41 0.69 12.32 4.44
C ASN A 41 1.85 13.16 3.89
N SER A 42 1.66 13.81 2.75
CA SER A 42 2.68 14.59 2.02
C SER A 42 3.81 13.75 1.41
N THR A 43 3.71 12.41 1.39
CA THR A 43 4.68 11.53 0.74
C THR A 43 4.59 11.68 -0.78
N VAL A 44 5.75 11.85 -1.43
CA VAL A 44 5.90 11.67 -2.87
C VAL A 44 6.29 10.22 -3.08
N LEU A 45 5.42 9.43 -3.68
CA LEU A 45 5.67 8.04 -4.05
C LEU A 45 6.30 8.01 -5.43
N HIS A 46 7.57 7.66 -5.48
CA HIS A 46 8.30 7.57 -6.71
C HIS A 46 8.07 6.19 -7.33
N TYR A 47 7.77 6.17 -8.61
CA TYR A 47 7.59 4.93 -9.35
C TYR A 47 8.50 4.85 -10.57
N TYR A 48 8.91 3.63 -10.90
CA TYR A 48 9.77 3.31 -12.03
C TYR A 48 9.21 2.09 -12.76
N PHE A 49 9.23 2.13 -14.09
CA PHE A 49 8.95 0.97 -14.94
C PHE A 49 10.26 0.28 -15.28
N PHE A 50 10.37 -1.02 -15.04
CA PHE A 50 11.53 -1.79 -15.49
C PHE A 50 11.69 -1.66 -17.01
N ASP A 51 12.91 -1.33 -17.44
CA ASP A 51 13.22 -1.03 -18.84
C ASP A 51 14.58 -1.59 -19.30
N ASP A 52 15.32 -2.27 -18.43
CA ASP A 52 16.64 -2.84 -18.76
C ASP A 52 16.50 -4.27 -19.33
N ASP A 53 17.35 -4.64 -20.30
CA ASP A 53 17.38 -5.98 -20.88
C ASP A 53 17.64 -7.09 -19.83
N THR A 54 18.33 -6.72 -18.75
CA THR A 54 18.62 -7.58 -17.59
C THR A 54 17.47 -7.69 -16.60
N ASP A 55 16.37 -6.95 -16.79
CA ASP A 55 15.14 -7.12 -16.05
C ASP A 55 14.29 -8.26 -16.60
N GLY A 56 14.05 -9.25 -15.75
CA GLY A 56 13.24 -10.38 -16.16
C GLY A 56 13.34 -11.57 -15.23
N SER A 57 12.36 -12.44 -15.34
CA SER A 57 12.34 -13.73 -14.65
C SER A 57 12.87 -14.83 -15.57
N VAL A 58 13.50 -15.83 -14.97
CA VAL A 58 13.76 -17.12 -15.64
C VAL A 58 12.69 -18.10 -15.18
N ILE A 59 11.79 -18.46 -16.09
CA ILE A 59 10.66 -19.36 -15.79
C ILE A 59 10.83 -20.70 -16.48
N ALA A 60 10.32 -21.76 -15.87
CA ALA A 60 10.26 -23.07 -16.50
C ALA A 60 9.25 -23.05 -17.68
N VAL A 61 9.61 -23.71 -18.78
CA VAL A 61 8.70 -23.95 -19.90
C VAL A 61 7.97 -25.27 -19.63
N PRO A 62 6.65 -25.23 -19.40
CA PRO A 62 5.88 -26.41 -19.01
C PRO A 62 6.10 -27.60 -19.95
N GLY A 63 6.33 -28.78 -19.39
CA GLY A 63 6.46 -30.04 -20.15
C GLY A 63 7.78 -30.24 -20.90
N THR A 64 8.73 -29.31 -20.84
CA THR A 64 9.99 -29.40 -21.63
C THR A 64 11.25 -29.55 -20.78
N GLY A 65 11.19 -29.25 -19.48
CA GLY A 65 12.38 -29.18 -18.60
C GLY A 65 13.33 -28.01 -18.92
N ALA A 66 13.04 -27.22 -19.97
CA ALA A 66 13.79 -26.03 -20.31
C ALA A 66 13.31 -24.83 -19.49
N THR A 67 14.14 -23.79 -19.43
CA THR A 67 13.75 -22.47 -18.92
C THR A 67 13.75 -21.44 -20.05
N ARG A 68 12.99 -20.36 -19.86
CA ARG A 68 13.03 -19.19 -20.72
C ARG A 68 13.09 -17.92 -19.87
N ARG A 69 13.79 -16.92 -20.40
CA ARG A 69 13.79 -15.57 -19.84
C ARG A 69 12.52 -14.84 -20.30
N VAL A 70 11.87 -14.13 -19.40
CA VAL A 70 10.71 -13.27 -19.67
C VAL A 70 11.01 -11.89 -19.13
N SER A 71 11.02 -10.90 -20.02
CA SER A 71 11.27 -9.51 -19.64
C SER A 71 10.16 -8.97 -18.75
N TRP A 72 10.52 -8.01 -17.89
CA TRP A 72 9.56 -7.23 -17.12
C TRP A 72 9.18 -5.90 -17.80
N ALA A 73 9.84 -5.55 -18.90
CA ALA A 73 9.57 -4.31 -19.61
C ALA A 73 8.17 -4.31 -20.23
N GLY A 74 7.43 -3.25 -19.94
CA GLY A 74 6.11 -3.01 -20.50
C GLY A 74 6.17 -2.18 -21.77
N ALA A 75 5.27 -2.44 -22.72
CA ALA A 75 5.04 -1.56 -23.86
C ALA A 75 4.57 -0.18 -23.38
N LYS A 76 4.92 0.88 -24.14
CA LYS A 76 4.61 2.26 -23.78
C LYS A 76 3.12 2.48 -23.51
N GLU A 77 2.26 1.86 -24.29
CA GLU A 77 0.81 2.00 -24.20
C GLU A 77 0.28 1.45 -22.86
N GLN A 78 0.86 0.35 -22.35
CA GLN A 78 0.49 -0.19 -21.03
C GLN A 78 1.03 0.69 -19.90
N GLN A 79 2.24 1.23 -20.05
CA GLN A 79 2.78 2.20 -19.08
C GLN A 79 1.91 3.47 -19.03
N ASP A 80 1.45 3.95 -20.18
CA ASP A 80 0.56 5.13 -20.26
C ASP A 80 -0.77 4.88 -19.52
N VAL A 81 -1.36 3.68 -19.63
CA VAL A 81 -2.54 3.31 -18.81
C VAL A 81 -2.24 3.40 -17.31
N VAL A 82 -1.07 2.93 -16.86
CA VAL A 82 -0.66 3.02 -15.44
C VAL A 82 -0.48 4.47 -15.01
N ARG A 83 0.16 5.31 -15.84
CA ARG A 83 0.31 6.76 -15.60
C ARG A 83 -1.06 7.44 -15.45
N GLU A 84 -2.00 7.13 -16.33
CA GLU A 84 -3.37 7.66 -16.27
C GLU A 84 -4.11 7.23 -14.99
N CYS A 85 -3.89 6.00 -14.51
CA CYS A 85 -4.48 5.53 -13.26
C CYS A 85 -3.85 6.20 -12.02
N PHE A 86 -2.54 6.45 -12.02
CA PHE A 86 -1.91 7.28 -10.99
C PHE A 86 -2.49 8.70 -10.99
N GLN A 87 -2.71 9.28 -12.16
CA GLN A 87 -3.34 10.60 -12.29
C GLN A 87 -4.78 10.58 -11.76
N GLU A 88 -5.58 9.54 -12.01
CA GLU A 88 -6.94 9.44 -11.47
C GLU A 88 -6.97 9.43 -9.94
N TRP A 89 -6.06 8.70 -9.30
CA TRP A 89 -5.91 8.74 -7.84
C TRP A 89 -5.43 10.12 -7.35
N GLN A 90 -4.49 10.74 -8.07
CA GLN A 90 -3.97 12.07 -7.75
C GLN A 90 -5.07 13.16 -7.84
N ASP A 91 -5.93 13.09 -8.85
CA ASP A 91 -7.01 14.06 -9.13
C ASP A 91 -8.10 14.09 -8.05
N LEU A 92 -8.13 13.10 -7.15
CA LEU A 92 -8.98 13.15 -5.96
C LEU A 92 -8.53 14.25 -4.97
N GLY A 93 -7.33 14.81 -5.14
CA GLY A 93 -6.78 15.83 -4.25
C GLY A 93 -6.23 15.26 -2.94
N ILE A 94 -5.79 14.00 -2.95
CA ILE A 94 -5.14 13.36 -1.80
C ILE A 94 -3.90 14.14 -1.36
N GLY A 95 -3.58 14.09 -0.07
CA GLY A 95 -2.41 14.78 0.48
C GLY A 95 -1.06 14.11 0.16
N GLY A 96 -1.01 13.14 -0.75
CA GLY A 96 0.23 12.56 -1.29
C GLY A 96 0.38 12.86 -2.78
N SER A 97 1.52 12.47 -3.36
CA SER A 97 1.70 12.57 -4.80
C SER A 97 2.48 11.42 -5.40
N PHE A 98 2.41 11.26 -6.71
CA PHE A 98 3.14 10.25 -7.47
C PHE A 98 4.10 10.91 -8.45
N ALA A 99 5.32 10.38 -8.55
CA ALA A 99 6.33 10.90 -9.46
C ALA A 99 7.05 9.76 -10.18
N GLU A 100 7.06 9.81 -11.52
CA GLU A 100 7.88 8.88 -12.30
C GLU A 100 9.36 9.28 -12.19
N VAL A 101 10.22 8.29 -11.97
CA VAL A 101 11.68 8.48 -11.96
C VAL A 101 12.32 7.57 -13.00
N GLY A 102 13.45 8.02 -13.57
CA GLY A 102 14.23 7.26 -14.54
C GLY A 102 15.26 6.30 -13.91
N ASP A 103 15.38 6.28 -12.58
CA ASP A 103 16.29 5.41 -11.86
C ASP A 103 15.52 4.62 -10.80
N ARG A 104 15.59 3.29 -10.87
CA ARG A 104 14.93 2.41 -9.91
C ARG A 104 15.42 2.58 -8.47
N SER A 105 16.65 3.08 -8.25
CA SER A 105 17.14 3.34 -6.90
C SER A 105 16.51 4.56 -6.24
N GLU A 106 15.80 5.38 -7.03
CA GLU A 106 15.04 6.51 -6.55
C GLU A 106 13.52 6.20 -6.46
N ALA A 107 13.11 4.93 -6.63
CA ALA A 107 11.71 4.52 -6.70
C ALA A 107 11.31 3.58 -5.54
N GLU A 108 10.28 3.98 -4.77
CA GLU A 108 9.61 3.08 -3.83
C GLU A 108 8.80 2.01 -4.57
N LEU A 109 8.13 2.39 -5.66
CA LEU A 109 7.32 1.50 -6.49
C LEU A 109 8.07 1.11 -7.78
N ARG A 110 8.31 -0.18 -7.99
CA ARG A 110 9.02 -0.72 -9.16
C ARG A 110 8.10 -1.68 -9.91
N ILE A 111 7.70 -1.28 -11.10
CA ILE A 111 6.55 -1.84 -11.83
C ILE A 111 7.05 -2.67 -13.02
N GLY A 112 6.65 -3.94 -13.07
CA GLY A 112 6.90 -4.82 -14.22
C GLY A 112 5.61 -5.27 -14.93
N PHE A 113 5.77 -5.86 -16.11
CA PHE A 113 4.68 -6.29 -16.98
C PHE A 113 4.86 -7.76 -17.41
N GLN A 114 5.18 -8.63 -16.46
CA GLN A 114 5.41 -10.04 -16.75
C GLN A 114 4.10 -10.77 -17.03
N LEU A 115 3.82 -11.02 -18.30
CA LEU A 115 2.65 -11.78 -18.74
C LEU A 115 2.59 -13.18 -18.09
N GLY A 116 1.42 -13.53 -17.54
CA GLY A 116 1.17 -14.82 -16.91
C GLY A 116 1.68 -14.97 -15.47
N ASP A 117 2.26 -13.92 -14.89
CA ASP A 117 2.70 -13.90 -13.48
C ASP A 117 1.61 -13.40 -12.51
N GLY A 118 0.40 -13.17 -13.02
CA GLY A 118 -0.67 -12.47 -12.31
C GLY A 118 -0.43 -10.95 -12.23
N SER A 119 -1.42 -10.21 -11.79
CA SER A 119 -1.26 -8.81 -11.39
C SER A 119 -1.21 -8.73 -9.86
N TRP A 120 -0.40 -7.84 -9.32
CA TRP A 120 -0.27 -7.65 -7.88
C TRP A 120 0.52 -6.38 -7.55
N SER A 121 0.37 -5.89 -6.32
CA SER A 121 1.22 -4.87 -5.71
C SER A 121 1.50 -5.22 -4.25
N THR A 122 2.66 -4.80 -3.76
CA THR A 122 2.87 -4.65 -2.31
C THR A 122 1.83 -3.71 -1.71
N VAL A 123 1.49 -3.92 -0.44
CA VAL A 123 0.49 -3.10 0.26
C VAL A 123 1.18 -1.95 0.99
N GLY A 124 0.93 -0.72 0.54
CA GLY A 124 1.46 0.49 1.19
C GLY A 124 2.98 0.45 1.38
N LYS A 125 3.43 0.77 2.60
CA LYS A 125 4.85 0.82 2.99
C LYS A 125 5.59 -0.52 2.92
N ASP A 126 4.91 -1.65 2.71
CA ASP A 126 5.61 -2.93 2.49
C ASP A 126 6.53 -2.87 1.26
N ALA A 127 6.28 -1.96 0.32
CA ALA A 127 7.17 -1.66 -0.80
C ALA A 127 8.62 -1.36 -0.36
N LEU A 128 8.81 -0.73 0.81
CA LEU A 128 10.12 -0.37 1.36
C LEU A 128 10.97 -1.57 1.79
N ARG A 129 10.36 -2.76 1.93
CA ARG A 129 11.04 -4.00 2.33
C ARG A 129 11.53 -4.82 1.14
N VAL A 130 11.06 -4.49 -0.06
CA VAL A 130 11.39 -5.23 -1.28
C VAL A 130 12.74 -4.78 -1.83
N GLY A 131 13.58 -5.73 -2.26
CA GLY A 131 14.90 -5.45 -2.81
C GLY A 131 14.87 -4.54 -4.04
N LEU A 132 15.98 -3.83 -4.28
CA LEU A 132 16.14 -2.87 -5.37
C LEU A 132 15.89 -3.47 -6.77
N HIS A 133 16.27 -4.73 -6.96
CA HIS A 133 16.15 -5.43 -8.24
C HIS A 133 14.88 -6.28 -8.34
N GLU A 134 13.94 -6.11 -7.41
CA GLU A 134 12.68 -6.83 -7.37
C GLU A 134 11.51 -5.88 -7.64
N ARG A 135 10.48 -6.42 -8.30
CA ARG A 135 9.21 -5.73 -8.53
C ARG A 135 8.48 -5.53 -7.20
N THR A 136 7.87 -4.36 -7.03
CA THR A 136 6.88 -4.13 -5.96
C THR A 136 5.47 -4.16 -6.53
N MET A 137 5.33 -4.13 -7.85
CA MET A 137 4.07 -4.24 -8.57
C MET A 137 4.29 -4.96 -9.89
N ASN A 138 3.32 -5.76 -10.32
CA ASN A 138 3.33 -6.40 -11.62
C ASN A 138 1.95 -6.34 -12.29
N PHE A 139 1.95 -6.20 -13.61
CA PHE A 139 0.78 -6.42 -14.45
C PHE A 139 0.96 -7.69 -15.28
N GLY A 140 0.06 -8.65 -15.07
CA GLY A 140 0.16 -9.99 -15.65
C GLY A 140 -0.50 -10.17 -17.02
N TRP A 141 -1.12 -9.11 -17.54
CA TRP A 141 -1.89 -9.11 -18.78
C TRP A 141 -1.97 -7.71 -19.40
N ASP A 142 -2.48 -7.65 -20.62
CA ASP A 142 -2.59 -6.40 -21.39
C ASP A 142 -3.63 -5.44 -20.79
N LEU A 143 -3.14 -4.34 -20.21
CA LEU A 143 -3.96 -3.28 -19.62
C LEU A 143 -4.72 -2.44 -20.65
N THR A 144 -4.32 -2.49 -21.93
CA THR A 144 -4.97 -1.71 -23.00
C THR A 144 -6.26 -2.36 -23.49
N ALA A 145 -6.49 -3.63 -23.14
CA ALA A 145 -7.72 -4.32 -23.50
C ALA A 145 -8.93 -3.70 -22.76
N PRO A 146 -10.12 -3.68 -23.39
CA PRO A 146 -11.30 -3.06 -22.80
C PRO A 146 -11.62 -3.61 -21.39
N GLY A 147 -11.71 -2.71 -20.42
CA GLY A 147 -12.00 -3.05 -19.01
C GLY A 147 -10.78 -3.37 -18.14
N GLU A 148 -9.61 -3.65 -18.74
CA GLU A 148 -8.41 -4.07 -17.97
C GLU A 148 -7.71 -2.91 -17.26
N ARG A 149 -8.02 -1.65 -17.63
CA ARG A 149 -7.57 -0.45 -16.90
C ARG A 149 -7.93 -0.51 -15.41
N GLY A 150 -9.06 -1.14 -15.05
CA GLY A 150 -9.46 -1.32 -13.66
C GLY A 150 -8.43 -2.07 -12.82
N THR A 151 -7.66 -2.98 -13.43
CA THR A 151 -6.54 -3.66 -12.76
C THR A 151 -5.47 -2.66 -12.31
N ALA A 152 -5.10 -1.67 -13.14
CA ALA A 152 -4.13 -0.66 -12.74
C ALA A 152 -4.63 0.20 -11.58
N LEU A 153 -5.91 0.59 -11.57
CA LEU A 153 -6.50 1.30 -10.42
C LEU A 153 -6.46 0.44 -9.14
N HIS A 154 -6.75 -0.86 -9.26
CA HIS A 154 -6.72 -1.82 -8.16
C HIS A 154 -5.34 -1.98 -7.55
N GLU A 155 -4.31 -2.21 -8.38
CA GLU A 155 -2.94 -2.37 -7.89
C GLU A 155 -2.40 -1.08 -7.25
N ILE A 156 -2.76 0.09 -7.78
CA ILE A 156 -2.42 1.37 -7.15
C ILE A 156 -3.16 1.55 -5.82
N GLY A 157 -4.40 1.05 -5.70
CA GLY A 157 -5.12 0.97 -4.43
C GLY A 157 -4.36 0.17 -3.37
N HIS A 158 -3.78 -0.98 -3.73
CA HIS A 158 -2.88 -1.72 -2.85
C HIS A 158 -1.62 -0.92 -2.50
N ALA A 159 -0.97 -0.27 -3.48
CA ALA A 159 0.19 0.59 -3.22
C ALA A 159 -0.14 1.76 -2.26
N LEU A 160 -1.40 2.19 -2.19
CA LEU A 160 -1.92 3.17 -1.23
C LEU A 160 -2.33 2.57 0.12
N GLY A 161 -2.33 1.24 0.26
CA GLY A 161 -2.59 0.52 1.50
C GLY A 161 -3.97 -0.11 1.61
N MET A 162 -4.75 -0.18 0.51
CA MET A 162 -6.04 -0.86 0.50
C MET A 162 -5.87 -2.38 0.42
N LEU A 163 -6.81 -3.13 1.00
CA LEU A 163 -6.90 -4.59 0.91
C LEU A 163 -8.15 -5.01 0.13
N HIS A 164 -8.28 -6.30 -0.18
CA HIS A 164 -9.44 -6.78 -0.92
C HIS A 164 -10.75 -6.66 -0.14
N GLU A 165 -11.78 -6.18 -0.84
CA GLU A 165 -13.07 -5.85 -0.25
C GLU A 165 -13.90 -7.11 0.11
N HIS A 166 -13.78 -8.20 -0.65
CA HIS A 166 -14.47 -9.48 -0.36
C HIS A 166 -13.97 -10.20 0.89
N GLN A 167 -12.73 -9.89 1.31
CA GLN A 167 -12.14 -10.45 2.51
C GLN A 167 -12.64 -9.72 3.77
N SER A 168 -13.38 -8.61 3.61
CA SER A 168 -14.02 -7.92 4.73
C SER A 168 -14.98 -8.88 5.47
N PRO A 169 -14.90 -8.96 6.82
CA PRO A 169 -15.89 -9.68 7.61
C PRO A 169 -17.28 -9.04 7.54
N PHE A 170 -17.38 -7.77 7.10
CA PHE A 170 -18.64 -7.08 6.90
C PHE A 170 -19.33 -7.44 5.57
N ALA A 171 -18.64 -8.15 4.67
CA ALA A 171 -19.21 -8.56 3.38
C ALA A 171 -20.35 -9.57 3.52
N GLY A 172 -20.37 -10.32 4.62
CA GLY A 172 -21.34 -11.40 4.81
C GLY A 172 -21.24 -12.52 3.77
N ILE A 173 -20.16 -12.53 2.96
CA ILE A 173 -19.97 -13.53 1.91
C ILE A 173 -19.69 -14.89 2.56
N HIS A 174 -20.60 -15.82 2.30
CA HIS A 174 -20.41 -17.24 2.54
C HIS A 174 -20.07 -17.91 1.21
N TRP A 175 -18.87 -18.49 1.14
CA TRP A 175 -18.33 -19.13 -0.06
C TRP A 175 -18.79 -20.58 -0.17
N ASP A 176 -18.89 -21.08 -1.40
CA ASP A 176 -18.71 -22.50 -1.67
C ASP A 176 -17.20 -22.75 -1.84
N ASP A 177 -16.53 -23.04 -0.73
CA ASP A 177 -15.06 -23.16 -0.68
C ASP A 177 -14.52 -24.13 -1.74
N GLU A 178 -15.15 -25.30 -1.93
CA GLU A 178 -14.68 -26.28 -2.91
C GLU A 178 -14.89 -25.81 -4.35
N ALA A 179 -16.00 -25.12 -4.64
CA ALA A 179 -16.19 -24.50 -5.94
C ALA A 179 -15.13 -23.42 -6.21
N VAL A 180 -14.79 -22.59 -5.21
CA VAL A 180 -13.72 -21.58 -5.31
C VAL A 180 -12.36 -22.22 -5.55
N TYR A 181 -12.01 -23.28 -4.81
CA TYR A 181 -10.76 -24.00 -5.03
C TYR A 181 -10.70 -24.64 -6.43
N ALA A 182 -11.79 -25.24 -6.89
CA ALA A 182 -11.86 -25.87 -8.21
C ALA A 182 -11.75 -24.84 -9.34
N ASP A 183 -12.42 -23.70 -9.22
CA ASP A 183 -12.37 -22.60 -10.20
C ASP A 183 -10.95 -22.04 -10.32
N LEU A 184 -10.32 -21.72 -9.19
CA LEU A 184 -9.00 -21.08 -9.20
C LEU A 184 -7.83 -22.03 -9.48
N ALA A 185 -8.02 -23.34 -9.33
CA ALA A 185 -7.06 -24.34 -9.80
C ALA A 185 -7.01 -24.44 -11.34
N GLY A 186 -8.06 -23.96 -12.03
CA GLY A 186 -8.14 -23.91 -13.48
C GLY A 186 -7.46 -22.68 -14.10
N PRO A 187 -7.39 -22.63 -15.45
CA PRO A 187 -6.93 -21.45 -16.17
C PRO A 187 -7.86 -20.25 -15.93
N PRO A 188 -7.33 -19.00 -15.92
CA PRO A 188 -5.92 -18.65 -16.16
C PRO A 188 -5.05 -18.65 -14.89
N ASN A 189 -5.61 -18.93 -13.71
CA ASN A 189 -4.95 -18.68 -12.43
C ASN A 189 -4.01 -19.80 -12.02
N PHE A 190 -4.45 -21.06 -12.10
CA PHE A 190 -3.69 -22.25 -11.68
C PHE A 190 -3.18 -22.16 -10.23
N TRP A 191 -3.98 -21.61 -9.34
CA TRP A 191 -3.61 -21.45 -7.94
C TRP A 191 -3.75 -22.75 -7.16
N ASN A 192 -2.80 -22.98 -6.25
CA ASN A 192 -2.96 -24.01 -5.24
C ASN A 192 -3.95 -23.53 -4.15
N ARG A 193 -4.40 -24.46 -3.30
CA ARG A 193 -5.36 -24.15 -2.23
C ARG A 193 -4.85 -23.08 -1.27
N ASP A 194 -3.57 -23.09 -0.90
CA ASP A 194 -3.03 -22.10 0.04
C ASP A 194 -3.10 -20.68 -0.53
N ARG A 195 -2.74 -20.49 -1.80
CA ARG A 195 -2.84 -19.19 -2.48
C ARG A 195 -4.30 -18.75 -2.62
N THR A 196 -5.19 -19.66 -2.99
CA THR A 196 -6.64 -19.39 -3.07
C THR A 196 -7.22 -19.02 -1.71
N PHE A 197 -6.85 -19.73 -0.66
CA PHE A 197 -7.28 -19.41 0.70
C PHE A 197 -6.81 -18.00 1.08
N PHE A 198 -5.52 -17.70 0.92
CA PHE A 198 -4.96 -16.42 1.33
C PHE A 198 -5.59 -15.22 0.61
N ASN A 199 -5.80 -15.33 -0.71
CA ASN A 199 -6.26 -14.23 -1.55
C ASN A 199 -7.80 -14.12 -1.63
N ILE A 200 -8.54 -15.22 -1.43
CA ILE A 200 -10.00 -15.23 -1.61
C ILE A 200 -10.74 -15.52 -0.32
N LEU A 201 -10.46 -16.67 0.32
CA LEU A 201 -11.32 -17.21 1.37
C LEU A 201 -11.02 -16.65 2.76
N ARG A 202 -9.74 -16.32 3.02
CA ARG A 202 -9.28 -15.73 4.28
C ARG A 202 -10.04 -14.44 4.53
N LYS A 203 -10.61 -14.30 5.72
CA LYS A 203 -11.20 -13.04 6.18
C LYS A 203 -10.14 -12.20 6.84
N LEU A 204 -10.20 -10.90 6.59
CA LEU A 204 -9.40 -9.90 7.27
C LEU A 204 -9.92 -9.70 8.68
N ASP A 205 -9.04 -9.30 9.58
CA ASP A 205 -9.46 -8.78 10.88
C ASP A 205 -10.20 -7.45 10.69
N ARG A 206 -11.13 -7.14 11.60
CA ARG A 206 -11.96 -5.91 11.52
C ARG A 206 -11.12 -4.63 11.50
N ASP A 207 -9.89 -4.71 11.96
CA ASP A 207 -8.95 -3.61 12.05
C ASP A 207 -8.09 -3.46 10.78
N GLU A 208 -8.12 -4.47 9.89
CA GLU A 208 -7.40 -4.47 8.62
C GLU A 208 -8.27 -4.00 7.44
N VAL A 209 -9.59 -4.01 7.58
CA VAL A 209 -10.54 -3.67 6.50
C VAL A 209 -10.42 -2.22 6.02
N ASN A 210 -10.85 -1.97 4.79
CA ASN A 210 -10.92 -0.60 4.26
C ASN A 210 -12.05 0.21 4.93
N GLY A 211 -13.15 -0.44 5.31
CA GLY A 211 -14.29 0.23 5.91
C GLY A 211 -15.16 -0.70 6.76
N SER A 212 -16.03 -0.09 7.56
CA SER A 212 -17.00 -0.79 8.41
C SER A 212 -18.26 -1.25 7.67
N VAL A 213 -18.39 -0.90 6.39
CA VAL A 213 -19.48 -1.28 5.50
C VAL A 213 -18.87 -1.86 4.24
N TRP A 214 -19.33 -3.03 3.83
CA TRP A 214 -18.86 -3.66 2.60
C TRP A 214 -19.39 -2.94 1.36
N ASP A 215 -18.48 -2.66 0.42
CA ASP A 215 -18.81 -2.07 -0.87
C ASP A 215 -18.63 -3.05 -2.04
N PRO A 216 -19.70 -3.66 -2.57
CA PRO A 216 -19.62 -4.58 -3.70
C PRO A 216 -19.20 -3.90 -5.03
N HIS A 217 -19.14 -2.56 -5.08
CA HIS A 217 -18.71 -1.79 -6.25
C HIS A 217 -17.30 -1.21 -6.11
N SER A 218 -16.61 -1.48 -4.99
CA SER A 218 -15.24 -1.02 -4.76
C SER A 218 -14.32 -1.50 -5.88
N ILE A 219 -13.33 -0.69 -6.24
CA ILE A 219 -12.23 -1.12 -7.09
C ILE A 219 -11.45 -2.29 -6.50
N MET A 220 -11.46 -2.44 -5.17
CA MET A 220 -10.82 -3.52 -4.43
C MET A 220 -11.68 -4.79 -4.33
N GLN A 221 -12.90 -4.77 -4.87
CA GLN A 221 -13.78 -5.93 -4.96
C GLN A 221 -13.42 -6.75 -6.19
N TYR A 222 -13.21 -8.05 -6.02
CA TYR A 222 -13.03 -8.96 -7.14
C TYR A 222 -14.35 -9.29 -7.83
N PRO A 223 -14.33 -9.47 -9.18
CA PRO A 223 -15.45 -10.08 -9.87
C PRO A 223 -15.48 -11.58 -9.59
N PHE A 224 -16.63 -12.13 -9.21
CA PHE A 224 -16.79 -13.57 -9.00
C PHE A 224 -17.87 -14.14 -9.92
N SER A 225 -17.58 -15.27 -10.56
CA SER A 225 -18.53 -16.00 -11.40
C SER A 225 -19.68 -16.59 -10.57
N SER A 226 -20.79 -16.89 -11.27
CA SER A 226 -21.92 -17.62 -10.69
C SER A 226 -21.47 -18.94 -10.04
N GLY A 227 -22.10 -19.29 -8.90
CA GLY A 227 -21.89 -20.57 -8.23
C GLY A 227 -20.73 -20.61 -7.23
N LEU A 228 -19.98 -19.52 -7.06
CA LEU A 228 -18.91 -19.42 -6.05
C LEU A 228 -19.43 -18.91 -4.70
N ILE A 229 -20.46 -18.06 -4.72
CA ILE A 229 -21.02 -17.40 -3.54
C ILE A 229 -22.35 -18.08 -3.17
N LEU A 230 -22.46 -18.56 -1.93
CA LEU A 230 -23.70 -19.12 -1.37
C LEU A 230 -24.59 -18.04 -0.77
N GLU A 231 -24.00 -17.05 -0.11
CA GLU A 231 -24.69 -15.89 0.47
C GLU A 231 -23.83 -14.63 0.32
N PRO A 232 -24.45 -13.44 0.17
CA PRO A 232 -25.90 -13.21 0.07
C PRO A 232 -26.51 -13.71 -1.24
N GLU A 233 -27.80 -14.09 -1.22
CA GLU A 233 -28.49 -14.74 -2.34
C GLU A 233 -28.40 -13.95 -3.65
N GLN A 234 -28.45 -12.62 -3.57
CA GLN A 234 -28.33 -11.72 -4.72
C GLN A 234 -27.02 -11.87 -5.51
N TYR A 235 -25.96 -12.41 -4.92
CA TYR A 235 -24.67 -12.65 -5.59
C TYR A 235 -24.40 -14.11 -5.95
N ARG A 236 -25.37 -15.02 -5.77
CA ARG A 236 -25.25 -16.42 -6.23
C ARG A 236 -25.03 -16.53 -7.75
N ALA A 237 -25.63 -15.60 -8.49
CA ALA A 237 -25.49 -15.49 -9.94
C ALA A 237 -24.16 -14.84 -10.38
N GLY A 238 -23.34 -14.37 -9.43
CA GLY A 238 -22.08 -13.67 -9.69
C GLY A 238 -22.05 -12.28 -9.05
N LEU A 239 -20.83 -11.75 -8.94
CA LEU A 239 -20.52 -10.42 -8.44
C LEU A 239 -19.66 -9.71 -9.49
N HIS A 240 -20.10 -8.55 -9.97
CA HIS A 240 -19.49 -7.86 -11.12
C HIS A 240 -19.29 -6.38 -10.80
N PRO A 241 -18.21 -6.01 -10.08
CA PRO A 241 -17.87 -4.61 -9.84
C PRO A 241 -17.54 -3.90 -11.16
N PRO A 242 -17.72 -2.57 -11.23
CA PRO A 242 -17.61 -1.80 -12.47
C PRO A 242 -16.17 -1.62 -12.98
N GLY A 243 -15.16 -1.89 -12.15
CA GLY A 243 -13.75 -1.64 -12.49
C GLY A 243 -13.35 -0.15 -12.43
N THR A 244 -14.03 0.64 -11.60
CA THR A 244 -13.80 2.08 -11.38
C THR A 244 -13.82 2.41 -9.89
N LEU A 245 -13.23 3.54 -9.49
CA LEU A 245 -13.24 3.99 -8.09
C LEU A 245 -14.66 4.30 -7.60
N SER A 246 -15.09 3.61 -6.54
CA SER A 246 -16.36 3.84 -5.87
C SER A 246 -16.33 5.09 -4.98
N ALA A 247 -17.47 5.46 -4.39
CA ALA A 247 -17.51 6.53 -3.39
C ALA A 247 -16.74 6.15 -2.12
N ALA A 248 -16.82 4.88 -1.69
CA ALA A 248 -16.13 4.39 -0.51
C ALA A 248 -14.61 4.34 -0.71
N ASP A 249 -14.14 3.97 -1.90
CA ASP A 249 -12.71 3.99 -2.24
C ASP A 249 -12.12 5.41 -2.10
N LYS A 250 -12.85 6.40 -2.62
CA LYS A 250 -12.46 7.82 -2.57
C LYS A 250 -12.47 8.33 -1.13
N GLU A 251 -13.50 7.99 -0.35
CA GLU A 251 -13.56 8.37 1.07
C GLU A 251 -12.41 7.75 1.87
N PHE A 252 -12.11 6.46 1.63
CA PHE A 252 -11.02 5.76 2.29
C PHE A 252 -9.68 6.48 2.09
N VAL A 253 -9.33 6.77 0.83
CA VAL A 253 -8.03 7.38 0.51
C VAL A 253 -7.96 8.82 1.04
N LEU A 254 -9.04 9.59 0.98
CA LEU A 254 -9.10 10.96 1.50
C LEU A 254 -9.06 11.02 3.03
N ARG A 255 -9.52 9.97 3.72
CA ARG A 255 -9.42 9.88 5.18
C ARG A 255 -7.98 9.65 5.63
N TRP A 256 -7.25 8.77 4.93
CA TRP A 256 -5.87 8.42 5.28
C TRP A 256 -4.83 9.41 4.73
N TYR A 257 -5.15 10.05 3.60
CA TYR A 257 -4.32 11.03 2.91
C TYR A 257 -5.14 12.31 2.69
N PRO A 258 -5.53 13.01 3.77
CA PRO A 258 -6.33 14.22 3.64
C PRO A 258 -5.59 15.27 2.81
N PRO A 259 -6.30 16.08 2.00
CA PRO A 259 -5.67 17.10 1.16
C PRO A 259 -4.65 17.90 1.95
N ALA A 260 -3.44 18.02 1.40
CA ALA A 260 -2.38 18.75 2.07
C ALA A 260 -2.78 20.22 2.22
N VAL A 261 -2.92 20.71 3.45
CA VAL A 261 -3.09 22.14 3.70
C VAL A 261 -1.69 22.76 3.66
N PRO A 262 -1.43 23.74 2.77
CA PRO A 262 -0.13 24.39 2.71
C PRO A 262 -0.09 25.50 3.78
N PRO A 263 0.63 25.25 4.88
CA PRO A 263 1.70 26.15 5.24
C PRO A 263 3.04 25.40 5.20
N ARG A 264 4.11 26.17 5.01
CA ARG A 264 5.47 25.66 5.25
C ARG A 264 5.50 25.06 6.67
N PRO A 265 5.90 23.79 6.86
CA PRO A 265 5.86 23.18 8.18
C PRO A 265 6.77 23.95 9.15
N PRO A 266 6.41 24.06 10.44
CA PRO A 266 7.23 24.74 11.44
C PRO A 266 8.61 24.09 11.57
N ALA A 267 9.60 24.88 12.01
CA ALA A 267 10.94 24.36 12.28
C ALA A 267 10.96 23.50 13.55
N LEU A 268 11.47 22.28 13.44
CA LEU A 268 11.88 21.46 14.58
C LEU A 268 13.35 21.77 14.88
N VAL A 269 13.56 22.80 15.70
CA VAL A 269 14.89 23.27 16.07
C VAL A 269 15.61 22.19 16.88
N PRO A 270 16.82 21.75 16.49
CA PRO A 270 17.55 20.75 17.24
C PRO A 270 17.72 21.13 18.73
N PHE A 271 17.59 20.15 19.60
CA PHE A 271 17.54 20.28 21.06
C PHE A 271 16.35 21.05 21.65
N ARG A 272 15.27 21.26 20.89
CA ARG A 272 14.01 21.81 21.41
C ARG A 272 12.87 20.86 21.10
N SER A 273 12.11 20.47 22.14
CA SER A 273 10.89 19.70 21.95
C SER A 273 9.79 20.59 21.37
N ALA A 274 9.00 20.02 20.46
CA ALA A 274 7.79 20.62 19.94
C ALA A 274 6.58 19.79 20.42
N PRO A 275 5.59 20.39 21.09
CA PRO A 275 4.39 19.67 21.52
C PRO A 275 3.59 19.18 20.30
N LEU A 276 2.99 18.01 20.45
CA LEU A 276 2.09 17.38 19.48
C LEU A 276 0.68 17.39 20.05
N GLY A 277 -0.21 18.18 19.43
CA GLY A 277 -1.64 18.19 19.74
C GLY A 277 -2.42 17.35 18.74
N LEU A 278 -2.05 16.07 18.59
CA LEU A 278 -2.61 15.18 17.58
C LEU A 278 -3.73 14.29 18.15
N GLY A 279 -4.80 14.14 17.39
CA GLY A 279 -5.80 13.08 17.54
C GLY A 279 -5.43 11.81 16.74
N PRO A 280 -6.16 10.70 16.93
CA PRO A 280 -5.94 9.46 16.19
C PRO A 280 -5.99 9.68 14.67
N GLY A 281 -4.96 9.22 13.96
CA GLY A 281 -4.80 9.38 12.51
C GLY A 281 -4.25 10.75 12.08
N GLU A 282 -4.23 11.74 12.96
CA GLU A 282 -3.68 13.05 12.65
C GLU A 282 -2.15 13.03 12.55
N GLN A 283 -1.62 14.02 11.85
CA GLN A 283 -0.21 14.13 11.55
C GLN A 283 0.31 15.55 11.78
N ALA A 284 1.53 15.65 12.27
CA ALA A 284 2.30 16.89 12.32
C ALA A 284 3.54 16.78 11.43
N ASP A 285 3.78 17.84 10.67
CA ASP A 285 4.93 17.99 9.80
C ASP A 285 5.87 19.05 10.36
N PHE A 286 7.17 18.82 10.26
CA PHE A 286 8.21 19.75 10.68
C PHE A 286 9.36 19.78 9.67
N VAL A 287 10.12 20.87 9.71
CA VAL A 287 11.36 21.03 8.95
C VAL A 287 12.55 21.03 9.90
N VAL A 288 13.61 20.30 9.55
CA VAL A 288 14.91 20.34 10.24
C VAL A 288 15.98 20.83 9.27
N GLU A 289 16.70 21.87 9.67
CA GLU A 289 17.93 22.32 9.02
C GLU A 289 19.07 22.15 10.06
N PRO A 290 19.90 21.10 9.97
CA PRO A 290 20.87 20.79 11.00
C PRO A 290 22.01 21.84 11.03
N PRO A 291 22.37 22.38 12.21
CA PRO A 291 23.44 23.38 12.32
C PRO A 291 24.85 22.81 12.06
N GLU A 292 25.01 21.49 12.15
CA GLU A 292 26.25 20.74 11.95
C GLU A 292 25.98 19.36 11.34
N THR A 293 26.97 18.78 10.66
CA THR A 293 26.85 17.43 10.08
C THR A 293 27.19 16.40 11.15
N ARG A 294 26.20 15.62 11.59
CA ARG A 294 26.39 14.51 12.55
C ARG A 294 25.20 13.57 12.59
N GLU A 295 25.31 12.50 13.40
CA GLU A 295 24.15 11.72 13.80
C GLU A 295 23.26 12.54 14.74
N TYR A 296 21.99 12.62 14.38
CA TYR A 296 20.90 13.12 15.21
C TYR A 296 19.95 11.97 15.54
N THR A 297 19.33 12.05 16.70
CA THR A 297 18.16 11.25 17.03
C THR A 297 16.91 12.09 16.82
N VAL A 298 15.93 11.56 16.11
CA VAL A 298 14.59 12.13 15.98
C VAL A 298 13.63 11.18 16.66
N GLY A 299 12.76 11.69 17.52
CA GLY A 299 11.80 10.82 18.18
C GLY A 299 10.71 11.55 18.94
N THR A 300 9.70 10.78 19.32
CA THR A 300 8.57 11.22 20.11
C THR A 300 8.79 11.00 21.60
N PHE A 301 8.00 11.69 22.41
CA PHE A 301 7.94 11.58 23.86
C PHE A 301 6.47 11.60 24.28
N GLY A 302 6.18 10.98 25.42
CA GLY A 302 4.84 10.88 25.97
C GLY A 302 4.24 9.48 25.82
N ASP A 303 2.96 9.41 26.13
CA ASP A 303 2.16 8.19 26.16
C ASP A 303 1.37 8.06 24.85
N SER A 304 2.03 7.57 23.80
CA SER A 304 1.46 7.44 22.46
C SER A 304 2.08 6.36 21.59
N ASP A 305 1.27 5.84 20.68
CA ASP A 305 1.68 4.99 19.56
C ASP A 305 1.79 5.87 18.31
N THR A 306 3.00 5.97 17.76
CA THR A 306 3.35 6.89 16.69
C THR A 306 4.23 6.24 15.64
N VAL A 307 4.14 6.76 14.42
CA VAL A 307 5.17 6.57 13.40
C VAL A 307 5.87 7.89 13.15
N VAL A 308 7.20 7.85 13.17
CA VAL A 308 8.07 8.96 12.77
C VAL A 308 8.69 8.61 11.43
N VAL A 309 8.70 9.57 10.51
CA VAL A 309 9.37 9.42 9.21
C VAL A 309 10.20 10.65 8.92
N VAL A 310 11.44 10.44 8.48
CA VAL A 310 12.37 11.48 8.06
C VAL A 310 12.51 11.41 6.54
N PHE A 311 12.38 12.56 5.90
CA PHE A 311 12.63 12.76 4.48
C PHE A 311 13.80 13.74 4.30
N GLU A 312 14.60 13.55 3.27
CA GLU A 312 15.59 14.52 2.81
C GLU A 312 14.99 15.32 1.63
N GLU A 313 15.09 16.64 1.67
CA GLU A 313 14.73 17.47 0.50
C GLU A 313 15.83 17.33 -0.57
N ARG A 314 15.47 16.84 -1.75
CA ARG A 314 16.32 16.81 -2.95
C ARG A 314 15.58 17.49 -4.08
N ASP A 315 16.22 18.49 -4.69
CA ASP A 315 15.66 19.26 -5.80
C ASP A 315 14.25 19.84 -5.54
N GLY A 316 13.98 20.20 -4.27
CA GLY A 316 12.71 20.77 -3.83
C GLY A 316 11.65 19.73 -3.44
N GLU A 317 11.96 18.44 -3.53
CA GLU A 317 11.03 17.33 -3.23
C GLU A 317 11.50 16.49 -2.05
N PRO A 318 10.60 16.06 -1.14
CA PRO A 318 10.93 15.12 -0.06
C PRO A 318 11.20 13.71 -0.60
N ARG A 319 12.39 13.16 -0.31
CA ARG A 319 12.79 11.78 -0.58
C ARG A 319 12.82 10.99 0.71
N TYR A 320 12.23 9.80 0.73
CA TYR A 320 12.21 8.95 1.93
C TYR A 320 13.65 8.66 2.37
N LEU A 321 13.97 8.97 3.63
CA LEU A 321 15.28 8.65 4.21
C LEU A 321 15.17 7.44 5.13
N THR A 322 14.23 7.49 6.09
CA THR A 322 14.03 6.43 7.08
C THR A 322 12.73 6.67 7.86
N GLY A 323 12.19 5.63 8.48
CA GLY A 323 11.03 5.73 9.36
C GLY A 323 11.04 4.64 10.44
N GLN A 324 10.36 4.91 11.54
CA GLN A 324 10.21 3.96 12.64
C GLN A 324 8.81 4.07 13.24
N ASP A 325 8.25 2.90 13.48
CA ASP A 325 6.99 2.68 14.18
C ASP A 325 7.33 2.09 15.56
N ASP A 326 6.72 2.60 16.63
CA ASP A 326 6.93 2.06 17.97
C ASP A 326 6.24 0.72 18.24
N GLY A 327 5.36 0.28 17.33
CA GLY A 327 4.75 -1.05 17.35
C GLY A 327 3.89 -1.30 18.60
N GLY A 328 3.39 -0.24 19.24
CA GLY A 328 2.61 -0.35 20.47
C GLY A 328 3.44 -0.50 21.74
N THR A 329 4.77 -0.43 21.66
CA THR A 329 5.61 -0.58 22.85
C THR A 329 5.49 0.65 23.76
N PRO A 330 5.76 0.52 25.08
CA PRO A 330 5.86 1.69 25.95
C PRO A 330 7.02 2.65 25.61
N ARG A 331 7.83 2.32 24.60
CA ARG A 331 8.91 3.17 24.11
C ARG A 331 8.38 3.97 22.93
N ASN A 332 8.75 5.24 22.88
CA ASN A 332 8.40 6.09 21.75
C ASN A 332 9.23 5.78 20.50
N ALA A 333 8.64 6.06 19.33
CA ALA A 333 9.31 5.93 18.05
C ALA A 333 10.56 6.82 18.02
N THR A 334 11.72 6.22 17.79
CA THR A 334 13.02 6.89 17.75
C THR A 334 13.86 6.40 16.59
N ILE A 335 14.48 7.33 15.89
CA ILE A 335 15.27 7.11 14.69
C ILE A 335 16.61 7.81 14.84
N LYS A 336 17.69 7.12 14.47
CA LYS A 336 18.99 7.73 14.28
C LYS A 336 19.22 8.01 12.80
N ALA A 337 19.57 9.24 12.47
CA ALA A 337 19.85 9.65 11.10
C ALA A 337 21.07 10.56 11.05
N HIS A 338 21.95 10.36 10.07
CA HIS A 338 23.08 11.25 9.82
C HIS A 338 22.59 12.43 8.97
N LEU A 339 22.41 13.59 9.60
CA LEU A 339 21.92 14.79 8.92
C LEU A 339 23.10 15.68 8.55
N VAL A 340 23.07 16.25 7.34
CA VAL A 340 24.17 17.03 6.77
C VAL A 340 23.86 18.52 6.82
N LYS A 341 24.77 19.31 7.37
CA LYS A 341 24.67 20.78 7.42
C LYS A 341 24.44 21.36 6.02
N GLY A 342 23.50 22.29 5.92
CA GLY A 342 23.14 22.94 4.66
C GLY A 342 22.16 22.15 3.80
N ARG A 343 21.75 20.96 4.23
CA ARG A 343 20.60 20.24 3.69
C ARG A 343 19.36 20.50 4.52
N ARG A 344 18.20 20.17 3.97
CA ARG A 344 16.90 20.33 4.60
C ARG A 344 16.21 18.98 4.69
N TYR A 345 15.54 18.74 5.82
CA TYR A 345 14.84 17.50 6.11
C TYR A 345 13.42 17.79 6.54
N PHE A 346 12.50 16.87 6.27
CA PHE A 346 11.14 16.90 6.80
C PHE A 346 10.98 15.78 7.81
N VAL A 347 10.42 16.10 8.97
CA VAL A 347 10.05 15.13 9.99
C VAL A 347 8.53 15.09 10.05
N ARG A 348 7.96 13.91 9.82
CA ARG A 348 6.51 13.69 9.85
C ARG A 348 6.20 12.71 10.96
N VAL A 349 5.25 13.08 11.81
CA VAL A 349 4.80 12.26 12.94
C VAL A 349 3.31 12.04 12.78
N ARG A 350 2.88 10.78 12.63
CA ARG A 350 1.47 10.41 12.69
C ARG A 350 1.19 9.70 14.00
N LEU A 351 0.11 10.11 14.65
CA LEU A 351 -0.40 9.45 15.85
C LEU A 351 -1.38 8.34 15.46
N TYR A 352 -1.14 7.12 15.94
CA TYR A 352 -2.12 6.04 15.84
C TYR A 352 -3.06 6.06 17.04
N SER A 353 -2.50 6.11 18.25
CA SER A 353 -3.28 6.17 19.49
C SER A 353 -2.52 6.94 20.59
N GLY A 354 -3.24 7.56 21.52
CA GLY A 354 -2.67 8.20 22.71
C GLY A 354 -3.31 7.66 23.98
N TRP A 355 -2.61 7.68 25.10
CA TRP A 355 -3.14 7.36 26.42
C TRP A 355 -2.61 8.31 27.49
N GLY A 356 -3.05 8.11 28.74
CA GLY A 356 -2.63 8.97 29.86
C GLY A 356 -3.13 10.41 29.67
N SER A 357 -2.23 11.40 29.79
CA SER A 357 -2.56 12.81 29.55
C SER A 357 -2.75 13.15 28.08
N GLY A 358 -2.30 12.28 27.16
CA GLY A 358 -2.23 12.57 25.72
C GLY A 358 -1.18 13.64 25.35
N GLU A 359 -0.42 14.15 26.33
CA GLU A 359 0.64 15.12 26.07
C GLU A 359 1.83 14.41 25.42
N THR A 360 2.06 14.73 24.15
CA THR A 360 3.16 14.17 23.38
C THR A 360 4.00 15.28 22.79
N ALA A 361 5.25 14.97 22.47
CA ALA A 361 6.16 15.91 21.84
C ALA A 361 7.08 15.19 20.87
N VAL A 362 7.68 15.94 19.94
CA VAL A 362 8.76 15.46 19.06
C VAL A 362 9.99 16.31 19.26
N MET A 363 11.17 15.72 19.10
CA MET A 363 12.45 16.44 19.15
C MET A 363 13.43 15.84 18.15
N CYS A 364 14.38 16.66 17.71
CA CYS A 364 15.60 16.24 17.02
C CYS A 364 16.80 16.64 17.88
N TRP A 365 17.75 15.75 18.20
CA TRP A 365 18.87 16.03 19.11
C TRP A 365 20.17 15.31 18.77
#